data_AF-A0A8T1TVG9-F1
#
_entry.id   AF-A0A8T1TVG9-F1
#
_cell.length_a   1.000
_cell.length_b   1.000
_cell.length_c   1.000
_cell.angle_alpha   90.00
_cell.angle_beta   90.00
_cell.angle_gamma   90.00
#
_symmetry.space_group_name_H-M   'P 1'
#
loop_
_entity.id
_entity.type
_entity.pdbx_description
1 polymer ?
#
loop_
_entity_poly.entity_id
_entity_poly.type
_entity_poly.pdbx_seq_one_letter_code
_entity_poly.pdbx_strand_id
1 'polypeptide(L)' 'MPTSKLVINSTEWAEAPQQPDYASCGVLVVTQAHNLLTGNTERQSYSVSKNDVKVMCLRMERAMAKPDSDKKVKSTKS' A
#
# COMPACT_ATOMS: atom_id res chain seq x y z
N MET A 1 6.92 21.53 -29.37
CA MET A 1 7.17 20.19 -28.81
C MET A 1 8.04 20.38 -27.57
N PRO A 2 7.70 19.82 -26.40
CA PRO A 2 8.54 19.96 -25.22
C PRO A 2 9.89 19.29 -25.50
N THR A 3 10.99 20.00 -25.29
CA THR A 3 12.37 19.56 -25.51
C THR A 3 13.01 18.93 -24.27
N SER A 4 12.25 18.78 -23.19
CA SER A 4 12.72 18.18 -21.95
C SER A 4 12.87 16.67 -22.09
N LYS A 5 14.11 16.16 -22.02
CA LYS A 5 14.40 14.73 -21.88
C LYS A 5 13.72 14.21 -20.61
N LEU A 6 12.80 13.27 -20.77
CA LEU A 6 12.28 12.48 -19.65
C LEU A 6 13.40 11.58 -19.15
N VAL A 7 14.03 11.97 -18.03
CA VAL A 7 15.05 11.16 -17.36
C VAL A 7 14.33 10.22 -16.40
N ILE A 8 14.07 9.00 -16.85
CA ILE A 8 13.63 7.91 -15.97
C ILE A 8 14.90 7.32 -15.36
N ASN A 9 15.17 7.64 -14.10
CA ASN A 9 16.25 6.99 -13.36
C ASN A 9 16.03 5.48 -13.36
N SER A 10 17.13 4.70 -13.41
CA SER A 10 17.06 3.23 -13.33
C SER A 10 16.18 2.84 -12.15
N THR A 11 15.06 2.20 -12.44
CA THR A 11 14.12 1.77 -11.41
C THR A 11 14.74 0.60 -10.68
N GLU A 12 15.08 0.80 -9.40
CA GLU A 12 15.41 -0.33 -8.54
C GLU A 12 14.13 -1.14 -8.36
N TRP A 13 14.20 -2.42 -8.77
CA TRP A 13 13.11 -3.34 -8.53
C TRP A 13 13.00 -3.53 -7.02
N ALA A 14 11.87 -3.10 -6.46
CA ALA A 14 11.58 -3.35 -5.06
C ALA A 14 11.50 -4.87 -4.83
N GLU A 15 12.25 -5.35 -3.85
CA GLU A 15 12.12 -6.73 -3.41
C GLU A 15 10.68 -6.92 -2.89
N ALA A 16 9.94 -7.80 -3.56
CA ALA A 16 8.51 -7.97 -3.34
C ALA A 16 8.19 -9.44 -3.03
N PRO A 17 7.22 -9.70 -2.15
CA PRO A 17 6.80 -11.07 -1.88
C PRO A 17 6.25 -11.74 -3.13
N GLN A 18 6.59 -13.01 -3.32
CA GLN A 18 6.00 -13.81 -4.38
C GLN A 18 4.50 -14.01 -4.10
N GLN A 19 3.69 -13.80 -5.13
CA GLN A 19 2.25 -13.99 -5.03
C GLN A 19 1.88 -15.48 -4.86
N PRO A 20 1.04 -15.84 -3.88
CA PRO A 20 0.67 -17.24 -3.62
C PRO A 20 -0.37 -17.85 -4.59
N ASP A 21 -0.96 -17.04 -5.46
CA ASP A 21 -1.98 -17.46 -6.43
C ASP A 21 -1.99 -16.55 -7.68
N TYR A 22 -3.08 -16.51 -8.45
CA TYR A 22 -3.21 -15.68 -9.65
C TYR A 22 -4.04 -14.39 -9.45
N ALA A 23 -4.56 -14.14 -8.24
CA ALA A 23 -5.55 -13.09 -7.99
C ALA A 23 -5.17 -12.11 -6.86
N SER A 24 -4.09 -12.37 -6.12
CA SER A 24 -3.73 -11.59 -4.93
C SER A 24 -2.92 -10.30 -5.19
N CYS A 25 -2.66 -9.93 -6.45
CA CYS A 25 -1.71 -8.86 -6.79
C CYS A 25 -2.12 -7.51 -6.20
N GLY A 26 -3.41 -7.17 -6.26
CA GLY A 26 -3.91 -5.90 -5.73
C GLY A 26 -3.73 -5.79 -4.21
N VAL A 27 -3.98 -6.88 -3.48
CA VAL A 27 -3.81 -6.92 -2.01
C VAL A 27 -2.35 -6.75 -1.63
N LEU A 28 -1.44 -7.38 -2.38
CA LEU A 28 0.00 -7.27 -2.16
C LEU A 28 0.52 -5.84 -2.37
N VAL A 29 0.13 -5.20 -3.47
CA VAL A 29 0.52 -3.81 -3.79
C VAL A 29 0.06 -2.84 -2.71
N VAL A 30 -1.21 -2.93 -2.30
CA VAL A 30 -1.74 -2.03 -1.27
C VAL A 30 -1.08 -2.28 0.08
N THR A 31 -0.82 -3.55 0.42
CA THR A 31 -0.14 -3.89 1.67
C THR A 31 1.30 -3.39 1.68
N GLN A 32 2.03 -3.52 0.58
CA GLN A 32 3.39 -2.98 0.45
C GLN A 32 3.41 -1.45 0.59
N ALA A 33 2.50 -0.75 -0.09
CA ALA A 33 2.38 0.69 0.03
C ALA A 33 2.06 1.12 1.47
N HIS A 34 1.11 0.44 2.12
CA HIS A 34 0.78 0.70 3.52
C HIS A 34 1.99 0.47 4.44
N ASN A 35 2.71 -0.64 4.26
CA ASN A 35 3.90 -0.96 5.06
C ASN A 35 5.00 0.09 4.86
N LEU A 36 5.21 0.57 3.64
CA LEU A 36 6.16 1.65 3.34
C LEU A 36 5.77 2.94 4.07
N LEU A 37 4.49 3.35 3.97
CA LEU A 37 3.99 4.58 4.59
C LEU A 37 3.98 4.54 6.12
N THR A 38 3.85 3.35 6.70
CA THR A 38 3.86 3.15 8.17
C THR A 38 5.24 2.83 8.74
N GLY A 39 6.28 2.81 7.90
CA GLY A 39 7.65 2.48 8.32
C GLY A 39 7.85 1.01 8.71
N ASN A 40 6.94 0.12 8.32
CA ASN A 40 6.99 -1.31 8.60
C ASN A 40 7.62 -2.09 7.43
N THR A 41 8.82 -1.70 7.04
CA THR A 41 9.55 -2.24 5.87
C THR A 41 10.00 -3.68 6.06
N GLU A 42 10.19 -4.13 7.30
CA GLU A 42 10.47 -5.54 7.67
C GLU A 42 9.42 -6.54 7.18
N ARG A 43 8.19 -6.08 6.89
CA ARG A 43 7.10 -6.91 6.34
C ARG A 43 7.07 -6.96 4.82
N GLN A 44 8.10 -6.49 4.12
CA GLN A 44 8.14 -6.50 2.66
C GLN A 44 8.84 -7.72 2.06
N SER A 45 9.59 -8.51 2.83
CA SER A 45 10.48 -9.55 2.29
C SER A 45 10.20 -10.99 2.76
N TYR A 46 8.99 -11.30 3.26
CA TYR A 46 8.62 -12.67 3.66
C TYR A 46 7.77 -13.39 2.60
N SER A 47 7.80 -14.73 2.61
CA SER A 47 6.94 -15.55 1.77
C SER A 47 5.48 -15.38 2.16
N VAL A 48 4.64 -14.91 1.24
CA VAL A 48 3.22 -14.70 1.51
C VAL A 48 2.44 -15.98 1.24
N SER A 49 1.70 -16.46 2.23
CA SER A 49 0.76 -17.57 2.09
C SER A 49 -0.65 -17.08 1.74
N LYS A 50 -1.53 -17.99 1.31
CA LYS A 50 -2.96 -17.68 1.09
C LYS A 50 -3.67 -17.17 2.36
N ASN A 51 -3.23 -17.59 3.54
CA ASN A 51 -3.80 -17.11 4.81
C ASN A 51 -3.36 -15.68 5.11
N ASP A 52 -2.12 -15.33 4.78
CA ASP A 52 -1.62 -13.96 4.92
C ASP A 52 -2.43 -13.01 4.05
N VAL A 53 -2.73 -13.40 2.80
CA VAL A 53 -3.60 -12.61 1.90
C VAL A 53 -4.97 -12.36 2.53
N LYS A 54 -5.61 -13.37 3.13
CA LYS A 54 -6.90 -13.20 3.83
C LYS A 54 -6.79 -12.19 4.97
N VAL A 55 -5.72 -12.27 5.77
CA VAL A 55 -5.48 -11.32 6.87
C VAL A 55 -5.24 -9.91 6.35
N MET A 56 -4.49 -9.74 5.25
CA MET A 56 -4.28 -8.45 4.59
C MET A 56 -5.60 -7.86 4.10
N CYS A 57 -6.43 -8.65 3.43
CA CYS A 57 -7.75 -8.22 2.94
C CYS A 57 -8.65 -7.75 4.09
N LEU A 58 -8.75 -8.54 5.17
CA LEU A 58 -9.52 -8.17 6.36
C LEU A 58 -9.01 -6.87 7.03
N ARG A 59 -7.69 -6.65 7.04
CA ARG A 59 -7.11 -5.40 7.55
C ARG A 59 -7.48 -4.21 6.68
N MET A 60 -7.47 -4.37 5.36
CA MET A 60 -7.90 -3.35 4.41
C MET A 60 -9.38 -3.03 4.57
N GLU A 61 -10.24 -4.05 4.64
CA GLU A 61 -11.67 -3.89 4.90
C GLU A 61 -11.93 -3.15 6.23
N ARG A 62 -11.23 -3.53 7.31
CA ARG A 62 -11.31 -2.83 8.59
C ARG A 62 -10.85 -1.37 8.48
N ALA A 63 -9.81 -1.09 7.70
CA ALA A 63 -9.34 0.28 7.48
C ALA A 63 -10.38 1.12 6.72
N MET A 64 -11.03 0.55 5.72
CA MET A 64 -12.10 1.20 4.95
C MET A 64 -13.40 1.36 5.75
N ALA A 65 -13.69 0.45 6.66
CA ALA A 65 -14.89 0.48 7.49
C ALA A 65 -14.81 1.48 8.65
N LYS A 66 -13.65 2.11 8.90
CA LYS A 66 -13.57 3.18 9.91
C LYS A 66 -14.33 4.40 9.41
N PRO A 67 -15.37 4.87 10.13
CA PRO A 67 -15.98 6.16 9.81
C PRO A 67 -14.93 7.25 10.00
N ASP A 68 -14.91 8.18 9.05
CA ASP A 68 -14.04 9.36 8.98
C ASP A 68 -14.30 10.28 10.19
N SER A 69 -13.71 9.94 11.35
CA SER A 69 -13.87 10.71 12.60
C SER A 69 -12.99 11.97 12.64
N ASP A 70 -12.16 12.21 11.63
CA ASP A 70 -11.17 13.29 11.63
C ASP A 70 -11.53 14.51 10.76
N LYS A 71 -12.79 14.63 10.30
CA LYS A 71 -13.32 15.92 9.82
C LYS A 71 -13.87 16.77 10.96
N LYS A 72 -13.05 17.09 11.96
CA LYS A 72 -13.27 18.28 12.80
C LYS A 72 -12.39 19.43 12.29
N VAL A 73 -12.65 19.87 11.06
CA VAL A 73 -12.23 21.21 10.66
C VAL A 73 -13.09 22.17 11.47
N LYS A 74 -12.49 22.73 12.52
CA LYS A 74 -13.01 23.87 13.27
C LYS A 74 -13.44 24.94 12.27
N SER A 75 -14.74 25.10 12.07
CA SER A 75 -15.28 26.40 11.67
C SER A 75 -15.08 27.33 12.86
N THR A 76 -13.95 28.00 12.86
CA THR A 76 -13.68 29.15 13.74
C THR A 76 -13.39 30.35 12.85
N LYS A 77 -14.20 31.40 13.07
CA LYS A 77 -14.13 32.78 12.54
C LYS A 77 -14.53 32.94 11.06
N SER A 78 -15.26 33.99 10.68
CA SER A 78 -15.37 35.31 11.27
C SER A 78 -16.79 35.88 11.25
#